data_AF-D3RX05-F1
#
_entry.id   AF-D3RX05-F1
#
_cell.length_a   1.000
_cell.length_b   1.000
_cell.length_c   1.000
_cell.angle_alpha   90.00
_cell.angle_beta   90.00
_cell.angle_gamma   90.00
#
_symmetry.space_group_name_H-M   'P 1'
#
loop_
_entity.id
_entity.type
_entity.pdbx_description
1 polymer ?
#
loop_
_entity_poly.entity_id
_entity_poly.type
_entity_poly.pdbx_seq_one_letter_code
_entity_poly.pdbx_strand_id
1 'polypeptide(L)' 'MNPIRLKIKLRRREGIVDVDTESKSVMVLECSLMENCSSLYGFCQPFCEIIVAAKDYAFKRRKPKAEVMELECAKLN' A
#
# COMPACT_ATOMS: atom_id res chain seq x y z
N MET A 1 -16.34 2.07 -9.64
CA MET A 1 -15.33 2.91 -8.96
C MET A 1 -13.99 2.21 -9.10
N ASN A 2 -12.92 2.95 -9.41
CA ASN A 2 -11.61 2.38 -9.72
C ASN A 2 -10.62 2.76 -8.60
N PRO A 3 -10.50 1.94 -7.54
CA PRO A 3 -9.44 2.14 -6.56
C PRO A 3 -8.07 2.07 -7.25
N ILE A 4 -7.13 2.91 -6.81
CA ILE A 4 -5.74 2.86 -7.28
C ILE A 4 -5.04 1.78 -6.47
N ARG A 5 -4.56 0.75 -7.14
CA ARG A 5 -3.76 -0.29 -6.50
C ARG A 5 -2.30 0.10 -6.52
N LEU A 6 -1.67 0.12 -5.36
CA LEU A 6 -0.27 0.49 -5.17
C LEU A 6 0.50 -0.68 -4.60
N LYS A 7 1.66 -0.98 -5.20
CA LYS A 7 2.71 -1.74 -4.54
C LYS A 7 3.66 -0.78 -3.85
N ILE A 8 3.90 -0.99 -2.56
CA ILE A 8 4.74 -0.14 -1.73
C ILE A 8 5.88 -0.98 -1.20
N LYS A 9 7.11 -0.51 -1.42
CA LYS A 9 8.33 -1.17 -0.99
C LYS A 9 9.17 -0.25 -0.10
N LEU A 10 9.41 -0.72 1.11
CA LEU A 10 10.29 -0.13 2.12
C LEU A 10 11.51 -1.04 2.30
N ARG A 11 12.51 -0.55 3.03
CA ARG A 11 13.77 -1.28 3.26
C ARG A 11 13.57 -2.70 3.83
N ARG A 12 12.55 -2.91 4.67
CA ARG A 12 12.29 -4.17 5.37
C ARG A 12 10.86 -4.68 5.23
N ARG A 13 10.03 -4.00 4.47
CA ARG A 13 8.60 -4.29 4.33
C ARG A 13 8.15 -4.03 2.93
N GLU A 14 7.20 -4.82 2.46
CA GLU A 14 6.48 -4.52 1.24
C GLU A 14 5.00 -4.83 1.44
N GLY A 15 4.16 -4.24 0.61
CA GLY A 15 2.75 -4.53 0.64
C GLY A 15 2.02 -4.02 -0.59
N ILE A 16 0.82 -4.55 -0.76
CA ILE A 16 -0.13 -4.14 -1.78
C ILE A 16 -1.30 -3.48 -1.07
N VAL A 17 -1.66 -2.29 -1.53
CA VAL A 17 -2.75 -1.51 -0.96
C VAL A 17 -3.67 -1.01 -2.06
N ASP A 18 -4.96 -0.97 -1.77
CA ASP A 18 -5.95 -0.25 -2.55
C ASP A 18 -6.25 1.07 -1.88
N VAL A 19 -6.15 2.15 -2.65
CA VAL A 19 -6.52 3.49 -2.20
C VAL A 19 -7.74 3.95 -2.97
N ASP A 20 -8.80 4.27 -2.24
CA ASP A 20 -9.93 5.00 -2.77
C ASP A 20 -9.70 6.49 -2.53
N THR A 21 -9.46 7.23 -3.62
CA THR A 21 -9.20 8.66 -3.56
C THR A 21 -10.42 9.49 -3.21
N GLU A 22 -11.63 8.98 -3.43
CA GLU A 22 -12.90 9.68 -3.17
C GLU A 22 -13.30 9.56 -1.70
N SER A 23 -13.39 8.33 -1.18
CA SER A 23 -13.67 8.09 0.25
C SER A 23 -12.47 8.36 1.16
N LYS A 24 -11.29 8.60 0.57
CA LYS A 24 -10.00 8.72 1.25
C LYS A 24 -9.66 7.50 2.12
N SER A 25 -10.20 6.34 1.76
CA SER A 25 -9.95 5.08 2.44
C SER A 25 -8.72 4.38 1.86
N VAL A 26 -8.03 3.63 2.72
CA VAL A 26 -6.88 2.81 2.35
C VAL A 26 -7.13 1.42 2.90
N MET A 27 -7.11 0.43 2.02
CA MET A 27 -7.24 -0.98 2.37
C MET A 27 -5.92 -1.68 2.06
N VAL A 28 -5.35 -2.35 3.05
CA VAL A 28 -4.16 -3.16 2.83
C VAL A 28 -4.59 -4.56 2.42
N LEU A 29 -4.17 -4.99 1.23
CA LEU A 29 -4.43 -6.33 0.71
C LEU A 29 -3.37 -7.30 1.21
N GLU A 30 -2.10 -6.89 1.12
CA GLU A 30 -0.95 -7.71 1.49
C GLU A 30 0.09 -6.86 2.21
N CYS A 31 0.75 -7.46 3.19
CA CYS A 31 1.74 -6.79 4.04
C CYS A 31 2.73 -7.85 4.52
N SER A 32 4.00 -7.73 4.11
CA SER A 32 5.06 -8.67 4.47
C SER A 32 6.26 -7.97 5.09
N LEU A 33 6.94 -8.66 6.00
CA LEU A 33 8.25 -8.29 6.52
C LEU A 33 9.31 -9.07 5.72
N MET A 34 10.17 -8.36 4.98
CA MET A 34 11.19 -8.99 4.14
C MET A 34 12.19 -9.85 4.94
N GLU A 35 12.45 -9.49 6.21
CA GLU A 35 13.42 -10.22 7.06
C GLU A 35 12.81 -11.44 7.77
N ASN A 36 11.48 -11.61 7.77
CA ASN A 36 10.82 -12.76 8.39
C ASN A 36 9.79 -13.35 7.41
N CYS A 37 10.24 -14.35 6.65
CA CYS A 37 9.39 -15.17 5.77
C CYS A 37 8.25 -15.89 6.53
N SER A 38 8.22 -15.82 7.86
CA SER A 38 7.25 -16.48 8.75
C SER A 38 6.14 -15.56 9.29
N SER A 39 6.18 -14.24 9.04
CA SER A 39 5.16 -13.31 9.54
C SER A 39 4.06 -13.07 8.51
N LEU A 40 3.22 -14.09 8.31
CA LEU A 40 1.87 -14.02 7.74
C LEU A 40 0.94 -13.24 8.69
N TYR A 41 1.28 -11.99 9.03
CA TYR A 41 0.34 -11.13 9.75
C TYR A 41 -0.51 -10.40 8.71
N GLY A 42 -1.63 -11.02 8.35
CA GLY A 42 -2.66 -10.47 7.45
C GLY A 42 -3.34 -9.18 7.94
N PHE A 43 -2.75 -8.46 8.90
CA PHE A 43 -3.22 -7.19 9.40
C PHE A 43 -2.03 -6.22 9.59
N CYS A 44 -1.86 -5.34 8.60
CA CYS A 44 -0.99 -4.18 8.71
C CYS A 44 -1.61 -3.23 9.78
N GLN A 45 -0.88 -2.89 10.84
CA GLN A 45 -1.38 -2.02 11.91
C GLN A 45 -1.79 -0.62 11.38
N PRO A 46 -2.72 0.09 12.07
CA PRO A 46 -3.24 1.41 11.63
C PRO A 46 -2.20 2.52 11.41
N PHE A 47 -0.94 2.30 11.80
CA PHE A 47 0.18 3.20 11.60
C PHE A 47 1.35 2.55 10.85
N CYS A 48 1.08 1.53 10.03
CA CYS A 48 2.13 0.92 9.22
C CYS A 48 2.68 1.92 8.20
N GLU A 49 4.01 1.93 8.05
CA GLU A 49 4.72 2.76 7.08
C GLU A 49 4.20 2.57 5.65
N ILE A 50 3.69 1.37 5.32
CA ILE A 50 3.03 1.08 4.04
C ILE A 50 1.78 1.95 3.86
N ILE A 51 0.88 1.99 4.84
CA ILE A 51 -0.35 2.81 4.80
C ILE A 51 0.02 4.28 4.70
N VAL A 52 1.01 4.71 5.48
CA VAL A 52 1.49 6.09 5.48
C VAL A 52 2.02 6.49 4.10
N ALA A 53 2.87 5.67 3.49
CA ALA A 53 3.39 5.91 2.14
C ALA A 53 2.29 5.92 1.08
N ALA A 54 1.28 5.06 1.21
CA ALA A 54 0.11 5.03 0.33
C ALA A 54 -0.64 6.37 0.36
N LYS A 55 -0.92 6.87 1.57
CA LYS A 55 -1.60 8.15 1.79
C LYS A 55 -0.77 9.33 1.30
N ASP A 56 0.53 9.29 1.54
CA ASP A 56 1.47 10.33 1.11
C ASP A 56 1.49 10.45 -0.42
N TYR A 57 1.51 9.31 -1.12
CA TYR A 57 1.44 9.22 -2.57
C TYR A 57 0.08 9.66 -3.11
N ALA A 58 -1.00 8.95 -2.73
CA ALA A 58 -2.32 9.11 -3.33
C ALA A 58 -2.97 10.47 -3.00
N PHE A 59 -2.72 11.01 -1.80
CA PHE A 59 -3.27 12.30 -1.38
C PHE A 59 -2.30 13.47 -1.53
N LYS A 60 -1.13 13.25 -2.15
CA LYS A 60 -0.08 14.26 -2.38
C LYS A 60 0.30 15.06 -1.13
N ARG A 61 0.29 14.42 0.05
CA ARG A 61 0.59 15.09 1.32
C ARG A 61 2.07 15.45 1.44
N ARG A 62 2.94 14.52 1.03
CA ARG A 62 4.40 14.64 1.04
C ARG A 62 5.01 13.58 0.12
N LYS A 63 6.30 13.74 -0.22
CA LYS A 63 7.03 12.71 -0.97
C LYS A 63 7.13 11.43 -0.12
N PRO A 64 6.67 10.26 -0.61
CA PRO A 64 6.80 9.00 0.13
C PRO A 64 8.26 8.66 0.40
N LYS A 65 8.54 8.11 1.58
CA LYS A 65 9.86 7.51 1.93
C LYS A 65 10.02 6.07 1.42
N ALA A 66 9.02 5.59 0.68
CA ALA A 66 8.97 4.26 0.09
C ALA A 66 9.04 4.36 -1.43
N GLU A 67 9.46 3.30 -2.07
CA GLU A 67 9.23 3.09 -3.49
C GLU A 67 7.74 2.74 -3.68
N VAL A 68 7.05 3.48 -4.55
CA VAL A 68 5.62 3.30 -4.81
C VAL A 68 5.44 3.05 -6.30
N MET A 69 4.75 1.96 -6.63
CA MET A 69 4.42 1.57 -8.00
C MET A 69 2.90 1.44 -8.13
N GLU A 70 2.29 2.10 -9.11
CA GLU A 70 0.90 1.84 -9.48
C GLU A 70 0.82 0.50 -10.20
N LEU A 71 -0.03 -0.40 -9.70
CA LEU A 71 -0.35 -1.64 -10.38
C LEU A 71 -1.56 -1.37 -11.26
N GLU A 72 -1.42 -1.55 -12.57
CA GLU A 72 -2.57 -1.50 -13.46
C GLU A 72 -3.56 -2.58 -13.03
N CYS A 73 -4.72 -2.17 -12.50
CA CYS A 73 -5.84 -3.07 -12.33
C CYS A 73 -6.24 -3.52 -13.74
N ALA A 74 -5.83 -4.72 -14.16
CA ALA A 74 -6.35 -5.34 -15.35
C ALA A 74 -7.88 -5.34 -15.22
N LYS A 75 -8.55 -4.54 -16.06
CA LYS A 75 -10.00 -4.61 -16.19
C LYS A 75 -10.30 -6.03 -16.67
N LEU A 76 -10.81 -6.87 -15.77
CA LEU A 76 -11.51 -8.09 -16.18
C LEU A 76 -12.70 -7.62 -17.01
N ASN A 77 -12.56 -7.73 -18.33
CA ASN A 77 -13.67 -7.58 -19.28
C ASN A 77 -14.69 -8.68 -19.04
#